data_AF-G0SAX3-F1
#
_entry.id   AF-G0SAX3-F1
#
_cell.length_a   1.000
_cell.length_b   1.000
_cell.length_c   1.000
_cell.angle_alpha   90.00
_cell.angle_beta   90.00
_cell.angle_gamma   90.00
#
_symmetry.space_group_name_H-M   'P 1'
#
loop_
_entity.id
_entity.type
_entity.pdbx_description
1 polymer ?
#
loop_
_entity_poly.entity_id
_entity_poly.type
_entity_poly.pdbx_seq_one_letter_code
_entity_poly.pdbx_strand_id
1 'polypeptide(L)'
;MMTYIGSFPFLEDAPAILGLHEMIMVVTILTERYRRVLAGGSVDRRKLLFKSLAVYDRKLSNIHGEQSGSDTAKLVPHRSAKDNSSGQEAFEELQHGFAVDQPGDDEASGPDHDDDGDDDLVLAAFNSLDSISAFRHGSRPPVEDAVIPADSWRRLLMLLLLTAPLGEQESLSSYSQQLSGDTLQTLRLTANSVLAAFMTMGHSPGVRFSRFNTIIPASMPFLFNGLNALFEHFLFSKNLDFTKHKNDQLGPKLVQPLLNESGSIMNPILLSQISFFIPGSSIFRKVRLLYSGDEDGFSMGSFETKVFNWRAPTIFLVSGTRISDQEIQTGTKPSSAFLASLPSMRFPCGSNHKDETLIFGVYLTQPWKHTYRECFGNEDTLLFQLSPIHDVFRPSTLSRDYAWFAKPSTAYSFGGISFGCPPPKQTQASRRAGTIPLGPISLALDDSFEFGCFTHQFTSGGGAFRASVARRFDFQEWFEITNVEVWGCGGDEEAKIQAERWAWEAREAEARRRVNLGKGDIEADRVLLEMAGLLGGHRSGGSMG
;
A
#
# COMPACT_ATOMS: atom_id res chain seq x y z
N MET A 1 14.63 8.41 21.05
CA MET A 1 15.24 7.71 19.89
C MET A 1 16.77 7.79 19.90
N MET A 2 17.40 8.88 19.43
CA MET A 2 18.85 8.94 19.18
C MET A 2 19.72 8.66 20.41
N THR A 3 19.42 9.30 21.53
CA THR A 3 20.13 9.11 22.82
C THR A 3 19.99 7.69 23.37
N TYR A 4 18.90 7.00 23.07
CA TYR A 4 18.69 5.60 23.44
C TYR A 4 19.47 4.65 22.53
N ILE A 5 19.51 4.93 21.22
CA ILE A 5 20.34 4.16 20.28
C ILE A 5 21.82 4.32 20.63
N GLY A 6 22.23 5.53 21.06
CA GLY A 6 23.60 5.84 21.48
C GLY A 6 24.05 5.12 22.76
N SER A 7 23.15 4.56 23.57
CA SER A 7 23.55 3.74 24.73
C SER A 7 23.79 2.27 24.38
N PHE A 8 23.57 1.86 23.12
CA PHE A 8 23.93 0.52 22.67
C PHE A 8 25.43 0.25 22.92
N PRO A 9 25.85 -0.94 23.42
CA PRO A 9 25.04 -2.12 23.72
C PRO A 9 24.37 -2.11 25.10
N PHE A 10 24.73 -1.19 26.00
CA PHE A 10 24.23 -1.09 27.37
C PHE A 10 22.95 -0.23 27.43
N LEU A 11 21.85 -0.78 26.92
CA LEU A 11 20.57 -0.07 26.85
C LEU A 11 19.97 0.32 28.21
N GLU A 12 20.46 -0.27 29.30
CA GLU A 12 20.08 0.07 30.68
C GLU A 12 20.57 1.46 31.09
N ASP A 13 21.69 1.91 30.52
CA ASP A 13 22.28 3.23 30.78
C ASP A 13 21.65 4.34 29.90
N ALA A 14 20.55 4.04 29.19
CA ALA A 14 19.82 5.03 28.41
C ALA A 14 19.12 6.07 29.32
N PRO A 15 19.06 7.36 28.93
CA PRO A 15 19.60 7.94 27.69
C PRO A 15 21.09 8.31 27.80
N ALA A 16 21.86 8.01 26.75
CA ALA A 16 23.27 8.42 26.67
C ALA A 16 23.44 9.88 26.24
N ILE A 17 24.53 10.52 26.72
CA ILE A 17 25.02 11.79 26.16
C ILE A 17 25.67 11.47 24.81
N LEU A 18 25.21 12.10 23.74
CA LEU A 18 25.70 11.85 22.39
C LEU A 18 27.07 12.51 22.17
N GLY A 19 28.14 11.80 22.51
CA GLY A 19 29.50 12.11 22.09
C GLY A 19 29.79 11.61 20.68
N LEU A 20 31.06 11.71 20.26
CA LEU A 20 31.49 11.24 18.94
C LEU A 20 31.28 9.73 18.78
N HIS A 21 31.61 8.96 19.81
CA HIS A 21 31.51 7.50 19.80
C HIS A 21 30.04 7.04 19.70
N GLU A 22 29.17 7.62 20.52
CA GLU A 22 27.74 7.34 20.53
C GLU A 22 27.10 7.73 19.21
N MET A 23 27.52 8.85 18.62
CA MET A 23 27.05 9.24 17.29
C MET A 23 27.48 8.28 16.18
N ILE A 24 28.69 7.72 16.23
CA ILE A 24 29.11 6.69 15.26
C ILE A 24 28.20 5.47 15.36
N MET A 25 27.84 5.03 16.56
CA MET A 25 26.92 3.91 16.76
C MET A 25 25.55 4.20 16.17
N VAL A 26 25.01 5.38 16.46
CA VAL A 26 23.71 5.80 15.95
C VAL A 26 23.70 5.87 14.42
N VAL A 27 24.70 6.51 13.83
CA VAL A 27 24.82 6.60 12.36
C VAL A 27 24.94 5.20 11.74
N THR A 28 25.73 4.31 12.34
CA THR A 28 25.91 2.93 11.85
C THR A 28 24.60 2.13 11.85
N ILE A 29 23.79 2.28 12.90
CA ILE A 29 22.50 1.58 13.05
C ILE A 29 21.45 2.17 12.11
N LEU A 30 21.38 3.51 12.00
CA LEU A 30 20.37 4.18 11.20
C LEU A 30 20.63 4.02 9.70
N THR A 31 21.89 4.07 9.25
CA THR A 31 22.31 3.94 7.83
C THR A 31 22.42 2.49 7.32
N GLU A 32 21.91 1.51 8.06
CA GLU A 32 21.95 0.08 7.70
C GLU A 32 23.34 -0.56 7.60
N ARG A 33 24.37 0.11 8.11
CA ARG A 33 25.77 -0.37 8.14
C ARG A 33 26.07 -1.27 9.35
N TYR A 34 25.04 -1.80 10.00
CA TYR A 34 25.12 -2.59 11.23
C TYR A 34 25.39 -4.09 11.02
N ARG A 35 25.55 -4.58 9.78
CA ARG A 35 25.63 -6.03 9.47
C ARG A 35 26.74 -6.79 10.22
N ARG A 36 27.80 -6.09 10.65
CA ARG A 36 28.90 -6.67 11.44
C ARG A 36 28.69 -6.57 12.95
N VAL A 37 27.75 -5.74 13.39
CA VAL A 37 27.50 -5.38 14.79
C VAL A 37 26.26 -6.10 15.33
N LEU A 38 25.20 -6.22 14.52
CA LEU A 38 23.96 -6.89 14.89
C LEU A 38 23.88 -8.26 14.23
N ALA A 39 24.01 -9.32 15.03
CA ALA A 39 23.99 -10.71 14.55
C ALA A 39 22.61 -11.09 13.96
N GLY A 40 21.51 -10.62 14.55
CA GLY A 40 20.14 -10.79 14.04
C GLY A 40 19.75 -9.79 12.95
N GLY A 41 20.69 -8.94 12.52
CA GLY A 41 20.54 -8.06 11.36
C GLY A 41 19.32 -7.13 11.44
N SER A 42 18.38 -7.31 10.51
CA SER A 42 17.20 -6.42 10.39
C SER A 42 16.21 -6.55 11.56
N VAL A 43 16.14 -7.73 12.18
CA VAL A 43 15.24 -7.99 13.32
C VAL A 43 15.72 -7.21 14.55
N ASP A 44 17.01 -7.32 14.87
CA ASP A 44 17.62 -6.60 15.99
C ASP A 44 17.53 -5.09 15.81
N ARG A 45 17.72 -4.60 14.57
CA ARG A 45 17.53 -3.19 14.24
C ARG A 45 16.09 -2.75 14.52
N ARG A 46 15.07 -3.51 14.09
CA ARG A 46 13.66 -3.18 14.38
C ARG A 46 13.36 -3.19 15.88
N LYS A 47 13.88 -4.16 16.62
CA LYS A 47 13.77 -4.24 18.08
C LYS A 47 14.37 -3.01 18.77
N LEU A 48 15.57 -2.60 18.35
CA LEU A 48 16.24 -1.43 18.88
C LEU A 48 15.49 -0.13 18.54
N LEU A 49 15.02 0.02 17.30
CA LEU A 49 14.18 1.14 16.88
C LEU A 49 12.91 1.21 17.72
N PHE A 50 12.20 0.09 17.90
CA PHE A 50 11.00 0.03 18.73
C PHE A 50 11.29 0.46 20.17
N LYS A 51 12.27 -0.15 20.84
CA LYS A 51 12.64 0.20 22.22
C LYS A 51 13.04 1.68 22.37
N SER A 52 13.67 2.26 21.35
CA SER A 52 14.08 3.66 21.36
C SER A 52 12.92 4.67 21.22
N LEU A 53 11.74 4.18 20.84
CA LEU A 53 10.51 4.94 20.61
C LEU A 53 9.41 4.61 21.63
N ALA A 54 9.45 3.42 22.23
CA ALA A 54 8.47 2.95 23.18
C ALA A 54 8.58 3.71 24.51
N VAL A 55 7.42 3.91 25.13
CA VAL A 55 7.30 4.36 26.52
C VAL A 55 6.85 3.14 27.33
N TYR A 56 7.41 3.01 28.53
CA TYR A 56 7.05 1.97 29.49
C TYR A 56 6.16 2.60 30.54
N ASP A 57 4.85 2.32 30.52
CA ASP A 57 3.92 2.92 31.45
C ASP A 57 3.31 1.86 32.38
N ARG A 58 3.55 1.98 33.69
CA ARG A 58 2.89 1.15 34.72
C ARG A 58 1.43 1.57 34.98
N LYS A 59 0.98 2.70 34.43
CA LYS A 59 -0.35 3.27 34.75
C LYS A 59 -1.45 2.90 33.77
N LEU A 60 -1.12 2.45 32.55
CA LEU A 60 -2.11 2.02 31.55
C LEU A 60 -2.71 0.64 31.89
N SER A 61 -1.92 -0.24 32.50
CA SER A 61 -2.32 -1.56 33.01
C SER A 61 -3.41 -1.48 34.08
N ASN A 62 -3.38 -0.45 34.94
CA ASN A 62 -4.37 -0.28 36.01
C ASN A 62 -5.77 0.15 35.53
N ILE A 63 -5.88 0.70 34.31
CA ILE A 63 -7.18 1.12 33.76
C ILE A 63 -7.97 -0.09 33.23
N HIS A 64 -7.29 -1.13 32.76
CA HIS A 64 -7.93 -2.39 32.33
C HIS A 64 -8.27 -3.33 33.48
N GLY A 65 -7.56 -3.25 34.61
CA GLY A 65 -7.80 -4.13 35.78
C GLY A 65 -9.08 -3.84 36.57
N GLU A 66 -9.64 -2.63 36.49
CA GLU A 66 -10.78 -2.22 37.34
C GLU A 66 -12.16 -2.37 36.67
N GLN A 67 -12.25 -2.77 35.39
CA GLN A 67 -13.54 -2.94 34.69
C GLN A 67 -14.02 -4.40 34.56
N SER A 68 -13.19 -5.39 34.93
CA SER A 68 -13.59 -6.80 34.99
C SER A 68 -13.66 -7.27 36.45
N GLY A 69 -14.70 -6.84 37.18
CA GLY A 69 -14.91 -7.33 38.54
C GLY A 69 -15.95 -6.59 39.36
N SER A 70 -17.20 -6.53 38.93
CA SER A 70 -18.32 -6.24 39.85
C SER A 70 -19.62 -6.79 39.29
N ASP A 71 -20.03 -7.97 39.77
CA ASP A 71 -21.38 -8.18 40.32
C ASP A 71 -21.53 -9.63 40.79
N THR A 72 -21.27 -9.87 42.08
CA THR A 72 -22.17 -10.67 42.93
C THR A 72 -21.87 -10.33 44.38
N ALA A 73 -22.82 -9.65 45.00
CA ALA A 73 -22.77 -9.30 46.41
C ALA A 73 -23.40 -10.40 47.29
N LYS A 74 -22.82 -10.54 48.48
CA LYS A 74 -23.37 -11.06 49.76
C LYS A 74 -23.37 -12.59 49.95
N LEU A 75 -22.64 -13.05 50.98
CA LEU A 75 -23.13 -13.17 52.37
C LEU A 75 -22.00 -13.64 53.29
N VAL A 76 -21.75 -12.88 54.37
CA VAL A 76 -20.95 -13.29 55.54
C VAL A 76 -21.93 -13.90 56.55
N PRO A 77 -21.53 -14.90 57.38
CA PRO A 77 -21.18 -14.51 58.75
C PRO A 77 -19.97 -15.26 59.35
N HIS A 78 -19.20 -14.47 60.11
CA HIS A 78 -18.32 -14.84 61.24
C HIS A 78 -18.63 -16.16 61.97
N ARG A 79 -17.58 -16.86 62.43
CA ARG A 79 -17.18 -16.92 63.86
C ARG A 79 -16.00 -17.86 64.18
N SER A 80 -15.02 -17.27 64.87
CA SER A 80 -14.19 -17.78 65.99
C SER A 80 -13.31 -19.03 65.90
N ALA A 81 -12.07 -18.81 66.35
CA ALA A 81 -11.02 -19.76 66.66
C ALA A 81 -11.40 -20.88 67.66
N LYS A 82 -10.75 -22.04 67.51
CA LYS A 82 -10.18 -22.82 68.63
C LYS A 82 -9.21 -23.89 68.14
N ASP A 83 -8.18 -24.09 68.96
CA ASP A 83 -7.12 -25.11 68.95
C ASP A 83 -7.70 -26.55 68.79
N ASN A 84 -6.97 -27.59 68.36
CA ASN A 84 -5.80 -28.18 69.00
C ASN A 84 -5.54 -29.56 68.34
N SER A 85 -4.28 -29.99 68.30
CA SER A 85 -3.75 -31.38 68.35
C SER A 85 -4.31 -32.43 67.34
N SER A 86 -3.58 -33.36 66.75
CA SER A 86 -2.20 -33.88 66.84
C SER A 86 -2.16 -35.11 65.92
N GLY A 87 -1.02 -35.39 65.29
CA GLY A 87 -0.62 -36.79 65.09
C GLY A 87 -0.57 -37.34 63.67
N GLN A 88 0.67 -37.61 63.27
CA GLN A 88 1.16 -38.79 62.55
C GLN A 88 1.49 -38.70 61.06
N GLU A 89 2.71 -39.17 60.84
CA GLU A 89 3.57 -39.21 59.68
C GLU A 89 3.14 -40.28 58.68
N ALA A 90 3.40 -40.04 57.38
CA ALA A 90 3.96 -41.04 56.48
C ALA A 90 4.55 -40.35 55.25
N PHE A 91 5.85 -40.57 55.05
CA PHE A 91 6.57 -40.43 53.78
C PHE A 91 6.03 -41.47 52.79
N GLU A 92 5.81 -41.09 51.53
CA GLU A 92 6.10 -41.98 50.39
C GLU A 92 6.28 -41.21 49.07
N GLU A 93 7.41 -41.49 48.44
CA GLU A 93 7.89 -40.96 47.17
C GLU A 93 7.18 -41.59 45.96
N LEU A 94 7.11 -40.80 44.88
CA LEU A 94 7.26 -41.19 43.46
C LEU A 94 6.29 -42.22 42.86
N GLN A 95 5.45 -41.77 41.92
CA GLN A 95 5.39 -42.33 40.55
C GLN A 95 4.46 -41.50 39.65
N HIS A 96 5.03 -40.55 38.91
CA HIS A 96 4.36 -39.95 37.75
C HIS A 96 4.57 -40.90 36.56
N GLY A 97 3.53 -41.64 36.19
CA GLY A 97 3.51 -42.51 35.02
C GLY A 97 3.40 -41.69 33.73
N PHE A 98 4.24 -42.04 32.76
CA PHE A 98 4.09 -41.67 31.35
C PHE A 98 2.82 -42.33 30.78
N ALA A 99 1.97 -41.53 30.11
CA ALA A 99 0.90 -42.03 29.25
C ALA A 99 1.01 -41.34 27.88
N VAL A 100 0.76 -42.15 26.85
CA VAL A 100 1.14 -42.03 25.45
C VAL A 100 0.08 -41.27 24.62
N ASP A 101 0.56 -40.66 23.53
CA ASP A 101 -0.12 -39.98 22.42
C ASP A 101 -1.60 -40.29 22.18
N GLN A 102 -2.38 -39.22 21.96
CA GLN A 102 -3.57 -39.23 21.11
C GLN A 102 -3.68 -37.90 20.35
N PRO A 103 -3.84 -37.90 19.02
CA PRO A 103 -3.86 -36.70 18.20
C PRO A 103 -5.24 -36.04 18.29
N GLY A 104 -5.28 -34.79 18.75
CA GLY A 104 -6.50 -34.00 18.84
C GLY A 104 -6.38 -32.77 17.94
N ASP A 105 -7.33 -32.66 17.02
CA ASP A 105 -7.50 -31.60 16.04
C ASP A 105 -7.36 -30.18 16.62
N ASP A 106 -6.51 -29.37 15.98
CA ASP A 106 -6.53 -27.91 16.12
C ASP A 106 -7.79 -27.37 15.42
N GLU A 107 -8.94 -27.50 16.09
CA GLU A 107 -10.14 -26.77 15.71
C GLU A 107 -9.93 -25.26 15.93
N ALA A 108 -10.00 -24.55 14.81
CA ALA A 108 -10.38 -23.16 14.65
C ALA A 108 -10.84 -22.43 15.93
N SER A 109 -9.90 -21.74 16.57
CA SER A 109 -10.25 -20.68 17.51
C SER A 109 -10.81 -19.49 16.73
N GLY A 110 -12.05 -19.09 17.07
CA GLY A 110 -12.74 -17.92 16.54
C GLY A 110 -12.03 -16.59 16.87
N PRO A 111 -12.54 -15.46 16.33
CA PRO A 111 -11.75 -14.24 16.11
C PRO A 111 -11.61 -13.32 17.33
N ASP A 112 -11.65 -13.84 18.55
CA ASP A 112 -11.46 -13.07 19.78
C ASP A 112 -10.57 -13.86 20.74
N HIS A 113 -9.27 -13.90 20.44
CA HIS A 113 -8.26 -14.23 21.44
C HIS A 113 -7.36 -13.02 21.64
N ASP A 114 -7.39 -12.53 22.88
CA ASP A 114 -6.66 -11.37 23.39
C ASP A 114 -5.15 -11.45 23.10
N ASP A 115 -4.69 -10.74 22.07
CA ASP A 115 -3.27 -10.55 21.65
C ASP A 115 -2.48 -9.63 22.62
N ASP A 116 -3.07 -9.31 23.78
CA ASP A 116 -2.51 -8.36 24.74
C ASP A 116 -1.38 -8.98 25.59
N GLY A 117 -1.41 -10.29 25.82
CA GLY A 117 -0.37 -11.02 26.57
C GLY A 117 0.80 -11.55 25.72
N ASP A 118 0.65 -11.55 24.39
CA ASP A 118 1.63 -12.17 23.49
C ASP A 118 2.85 -11.28 23.24
N ASP A 119 2.69 -9.96 23.33
CA ASP A 119 3.78 -9.02 23.04
C ASP A 119 4.96 -9.10 24.01
N ASP A 120 4.65 -9.28 25.30
CA ASP A 120 5.66 -9.42 26.34
C ASP A 120 6.36 -10.76 26.24
N LEU A 121 5.61 -11.83 25.96
CA LEU A 121 6.17 -13.15 25.67
C LEU A 121 7.08 -13.10 24.45
N VAL A 122 6.67 -12.43 23.37
CA VAL A 122 7.46 -12.26 22.16
C VAL A 122 8.72 -11.45 22.43
N LEU A 123 8.63 -10.31 23.11
CA LEU A 123 9.79 -9.49 23.49
C LEU A 123 10.74 -10.26 24.43
N ALA A 124 10.21 -10.99 25.40
CA ALA A 124 10.97 -11.82 26.33
C ALA A 124 11.65 -13.01 25.63
N ALA A 125 10.96 -13.70 24.72
CA ALA A 125 11.51 -14.77 23.89
C ALA A 125 12.62 -14.25 22.97
N PHE A 126 12.43 -13.10 22.31
CA PHE A 126 13.50 -12.45 21.55
C PHE A 126 14.68 -12.03 22.41
N ASN A 127 14.46 -11.74 23.69
CA ASN A 127 15.52 -11.42 24.62
C ASN A 127 16.22 -12.67 25.18
N SER A 128 15.55 -13.82 25.23
CA SER A 128 16.11 -15.10 25.71
C SER A 128 16.89 -15.83 24.62
N LEU A 129 16.43 -15.76 23.36
CA LEU A 129 17.11 -16.22 22.15
C LEU A 129 18.33 -15.37 21.76
N ASP A 130 18.48 -14.21 22.39
CA ASP A 130 19.58 -13.29 22.12
C ASP A 130 20.92 -13.88 22.64
N SER A 131 21.80 -14.20 21.69
CA SER A 131 23.17 -14.69 21.92
C SER A 131 24.13 -13.61 22.42
N ILE A 132 23.65 -12.37 22.65
CA ILE A 132 24.33 -11.30 23.39
C ILE A 132 24.36 -11.63 24.90
N SER A 133 24.81 -12.85 25.22
CA SER A 133 25.06 -13.37 26.56
C SER A 133 26.40 -12.87 27.14
N ALA A 134 27.21 -12.17 26.34
CA ALA A 134 28.54 -11.70 26.74
C ALA A 134 28.52 -10.54 27.77
N PHE A 135 27.38 -9.89 28.01
CA PHE A 135 27.32 -8.68 28.86
C PHE A 135 26.18 -8.69 29.91
N ARG A 136 25.64 -9.87 30.28
CA ARG A 136 24.56 -9.96 31.28
C ARG A 136 25.08 -9.80 32.71
N HIS A 137 24.98 -8.60 33.28
CA HIS A 137 24.91 -8.40 34.74
C HIS A 137 23.91 -7.27 35.03
N GLY A 138 22.71 -7.61 35.50
CA GLY A 138 21.74 -6.59 35.97
C GLY A 138 20.29 -7.04 35.88
N SER A 139 19.57 -6.96 36.99
CA SER A 139 18.17 -7.39 37.16
C SER A 139 17.21 -6.58 36.28
N ARG A 140 16.40 -7.30 35.49
CA ARG A 140 15.55 -6.75 34.45
C ARG A 140 14.23 -6.19 35.03
N PRO A 141 13.82 -4.95 34.70
CA PRO A 141 12.44 -4.55 34.93
C PRO A 141 11.52 -5.39 34.02
N PRO A 142 10.35 -5.85 34.52
CA PRO A 142 9.39 -6.57 33.70
C PRO A 142 8.92 -5.64 32.58
N VAL A 143 9.10 -6.10 31.35
CA VAL A 143 8.59 -5.47 30.13
C VAL A 143 7.12 -5.83 30.11
N GLU A 144 6.29 -5.10 30.85
CA GLU A 144 4.88 -5.45 31.05
C GLU A 144 3.91 -4.51 30.30
N ASP A 145 4.40 -3.52 29.53
CA ASP A 145 3.55 -2.63 28.70
C ASP A 145 4.42 -1.66 27.84
N ALA A 146 5.18 -2.18 26.86
CA ALA A 146 5.98 -1.32 25.97
C ALA A 146 5.15 -0.88 24.75
N VAL A 147 4.80 0.41 24.67
CA VAL A 147 3.96 0.95 23.58
C VAL A 147 4.59 2.22 23.01
N ILE A 148 4.60 2.37 21.68
CA ILE A 148 4.96 3.65 21.04
C ILE A 148 3.70 4.52 20.98
N PRO A 149 3.64 5.69 21.66
CA PRO A 149 2.47 6.55 21.62
C PRO A 149 2.09 6.96 20.19
N ALA A 150 0.80 6.89 19.86
CA ALA A 150 0.30 7.14 18.50
C ALA A 150 0.72 8.52 17.95
N ASP A 151 0.70 9.56 18.80
CA ASP A 151 1.11 10.91 18.42
C ASP A 151 2.61 11.02 18.10
N SER A 152 3.46 10.30 18.86
CA SER A 152 4.91 10.24 18.63
C SER A 152 5.20 9.51 17.32
N TRP A 153 4.52 8.38 17.07
CA TRP A 153 4.64 7.64 15.83
C TRP A 153 4.18 8.48 14.62
N ARG A 154 3.03 9.19 14.72
CA ARG A 154 2.56 10.10 13.68
C ARG A 154 3.59 11.16 13.31
N ARG A 155 4.21 11.82 14.31
CA ARG A 155 5.24 12.83 14.06
C ARG A 155 6.47 12.24 13.36
N LEU A 156 6.88 11.04 13.75
CA LEU A 156 7.97 10.34 13.08
C LEU A 156 7.59 9.96 11.65
N LEU A 157 6.38 9.46 11.40
CA LEU A 157 5.88 9.15 10.05
C LEU A 157 5.87 10.39 9.16
N MET A 158 5.45 11.55 9.66
CA MET A 158 5.54 12.82 8.93
C MET A 158 6.99 13.17 8.55
N LEU A 159 7.94 12.97 9.46
CA LEU A 159 9.36 13.15 9.17
C LEU A 159 9.88 12.15 8.13
N LEU A 160 9.47 10.87 8.23
CA LEU A 160 9.87 9.82 7.29
C LEU A 160 9.32 10.08 5.88
N LEU A 161 8.09 10.55 5.76
CA LEU A 161 7.51 10.96 4.47
C LEU A 161 8.28 12.13 3.85
N LEU A 162 8.72 13.12 4.64
CA LEU A 162 9.50 14.25 4.16
C LEU A 162 10.95 13.89 3.80
N THR A 163 11.52 12.91 4.50
CA THR A 163 12.93 12.51 4.34
C THR A 163 13.11 11.39 3.32
N ALA A 164 12.05 10.65 2.99
CA ALA A 164 12.07 9.59 1.97
C ALA A 164 12.67 10.02 0.61
N PRO A 165 12.34 11.20 0.05
CA PRO A 165 12.91 11.64 -1.23
C PRO A 165 14.33 12.24 -1.14
N LEU A 166 14.94 12.34 0.05
CA LEU A 166 16.27 12.94 0.19
C LEU A 166 17.33 12.13 -0.55
N GLY A 167 18.08 12.80 -1.42
CA GLY A 167 19.32 12.26 -1.96
C GLY A 167 20.46 12.29 -0.96
N GLU A 168 21.53 11.52 -1.23
CA GLU A 168 22.71 11.31 -0.35
C GLU A 168 23.44 12.61 0.06
N GLN A 169 23.19 13.75 -0.61
CA GLN A 169 23.75 15.06 -0.26
C GLN A 169 22.74 16.23 -0.41
N GLU A 170 21.44 15.96 -0.42
CA GLU A 170 20.42 17.02 -0.56
C GLU A 170 20.07 17.67 0.79
N SER A 171 19.93 18.99 0.82
CA SER A 171 19.59 19.69 2.05
C SER A 171 18.11 19.54 2.40
N LEU A 172 17.78 19.24 3.66
CA LEU A 172 16.39 19.22 4.15
C LEU A 172 15.67 20.57 3.93
N SER A 173 16.41 21.68 3.95
CA SER A 173 15.89 23.03 3.67
C SER A 173 15.25 23.14 2.28
N SER A 174 15.65 22.31 1.31
CA SER A 174 15.05 22.29 -0.02
C SER A 174 13.58 21.85 0.00
N TYR A 175 13.16 21.12 1.04
CA TYR A 175 11.80 20.60 1.21
C TYR A 175 10.96 21.43 2.18
N SER A 176 11.46 22.58 2.67
CA SER A 176 10.76 23.41 3.66
C SER A 176 9.45 23.99 3.15
N GLN A 177 9.28 24.15 1.83
CA GLN A 177 8.03 24.62 1.22
C GLN A 177 6.88 23.62 1.41
N GLN A 178 7.17 22.32 1.55
CA GLN A 178 6.18 21.26 1.81
C GLN A 178 5.65 21.27 3.26
N LEU A 179 6.17 22.14 4.12
CA LEU A 179 5.75 22.28 5.52
C LEU A 179 4.70 23.39 5.71
N SER A 180 4.13 23.95 4.63
CA SER A 180 3.25 25.12 4.70
C SER A 180 1.83 24.85 4.21
N GLY A 181 0.83 25.39 4.91
CA GLY A 181 -0.58 25.41 4.48
C GLY A 181 -1.17 24.02 4.25
N ASP A 182 -1.78 23.84 3.07
CA ASP A 182 -2.51 22.62 2.69
C ASP A 182 -1.61 21.39 2.58
N THR A 183 -0.35 21.56 2.16
CA THR A 183 0.61 20.46 2.05
C THR A 183 0.91 19.79 3.40
N LEU A 184 0.91 20.57 4.49
CA LEU A 184 1.05 20.04 5.86
C LEU A 184 -0.18 19.20 6.26
N GLN A 185 -1.38 19.61 5.82
CA GLN A 185 -2.60 18.85 6.08
C GLN A 185 -2.59 17.53 5.31
N THR A 186 -2.22 17.56 4.02
CA THR A 186 -2.00 16.34 3.22
C THR A 186 -0.98 15.43 3.89
N LEU A 187 0.16 15.97 4.33
CA LEU A 187 1.20 15.21 5.03
C LEU A 187 0.66 14.53 6.29
N ARG A 188 -0.16 15.24 7.07
CA ARG A 188 -0.78 14.71 8.28
C ARG A 188 -1.82 13.63 7.96
N LEU A 189 -2.63 13.82 6.92
CA LEU A 189 -3.61 12.83 6.47
C LEU A 189 -2.91 11.55 5.99
N THR A 190 -1.89 11.67 5.14
CA THR A 190 -1.10 10.53 4.68
C THR A 190 -0.40 9.81 5.85
N ALA A 191 0.16 10.56 6.80
CA ALA A 191 0.75 9.97 8.01
C ALA A 191 -0.30 9.26 8.88
N ASN A 192 -1.53 9.78 8.98
CA ASN A 192 -2.63 9.10 9.66
C ASN A 192 -3.02 7.80 8.96
N SER A 193 -3.03 7.77 7.62
CA SER A 193 -3.33 6.54 6.88
C SER A 193 -2.28 5.45 7.11
N VAL A 194 -1.01 5.84 7.22
CA VAL A 194 0.07 4.92 7.59
C VAL A 194 -0.03 4.48 9.06
N LEU A 195 -0.34 5.41 9.97
CA LEU A 195 -0.57 5.10 11.38
C LEU A 195 -1.73 4.11 11.57
N ALA A 196 -2.82 4.27 10.81
CA ALA A 196 -4.00 3.43 10.90
C ALA A 196 -3.71 1.95 10.59
N ALA A 197 -2.67 1.66 9.81
CA ALA A 197 -2.22 0.28 9.58
C ALA A 197 -1.79 -0.42 10.89
N PHE A 198 -1.23 0.34 11.84
CA PHE A 198 -0.74 -0.20 13.11
C PHE A 198 -1.81 -0.26 14.21
N MET A 199 -2.88 0.52 14.10
CA MET A 199 -3.95 0.58 15.11
C MET A 199 -4.94 -0.56 14.90
N THR A 200 -5.38 -1.20 15.98
CA THR A 200 -6.48 -2.17 15.95
C THR A 200 -7.82 -1.43 15.95
N MET A 201 -8.89 -2.06 15.46
CA MET A 201 -10.27 -1.56 15.50
C MET A 201 -10.76 -1.54 16.97
N GLY A 202 -10.29 -0.55 17.73
CA GLY A 202 -10.47 -0.42 19.17
C GLY A 202 -9.31 0.44 19.66
N HIS A 203 -9.61 1.55 20.34
CA HIS A 203 -8.69 2.65 20.65
C HIS A 203 -7.45 2.25 21.49
N SER A 204 -6.54 1.47 20.91
CA SER A 204 -5.23 1.17 21.50
C SER A 204 -4.44 2.48 21.62
N PRO A 205 -3.82 2.79 22.77
CA PRO A 205 -3.15 4.06 23.00
C PRO A 205 -1.87 4.25 22.14
N GLY A 206 -1.42 3.21 21.42
CA GLY A 206 -0.25 3.29 20.56
C GLY A 206 0.12 1.99 19.85
N VAL A 207 1.31 1.97 19.24
CA VAL A 207 1.82 0.86 18.44
C VAL A 207 2.56 -0.13 19.34
N ARG A 208 2.14 -1.41 19.33
CA ARG A 208 2.83 -2.51 20.00
C ARG A 208 3.91 -3.16 19.14
N PHE A 209 4.75 -3.99 19.76
CA PHE A 209 5.92 -4.59 19.09
C PHE A 209 5.54 -5.64 18.04
N SER A 210 4.58 -6.52 18.32
CA SER A 210 4.02 -7.54 17.43
C SER A 210 3.59 -6.92 16.09
N ARG A 211 2.76 -5.88 16.18
CA ARG A 211 2.27 -5.07 15.05
C ARG A 211 3.44 -4.41 14.33
N PHE A 212 4.33 -3.73 15.05
CA PHE A 212 5.51 -3.07 14.48
C PHE A 212 6.41 -4.05 13.70
N ASN A 213 6.71 -5.21 14.28
CA ASN A 213 7.62 -6.19 13.71
C ASN A 213 6.99 -6.99 12.56
N THR A 214 5.66 -7.10 12.53
CA THR A 214 4.93 -7.81 11.45
C THR A 214 4.65 -6.89 10.27
N ILE A 215 4.12 -5.69 10.51
CA ILE A 215 3.65 -4.78 9.45
C ILE A 215 4.81 -4.17 8.67
N ILE A 216 5.88 -3.74 9.32
CA ILE A 216 7.00 -3.06 8.65
C ILE A 216 7.64 -3.94 7.56
N PRO A 217 8.11 -5.18 7.82
CA PRO A 217 8.70 -5.99 6.76
C PRO A 217 7.70 -6.41 5.68
N ALA A 218 6.42 -6.60 6.04
CA ALA A 218 5.39 -7.02 5.10
C ALA A 218 4.97 -5.88 4.16
N SER A 219 4.59 -4.73 4.71
CA SER A 219 3.93 -3.65 3.97
C SER A 219 4.81 -2.43 3.75
N MET A 220 5.86 -2.19 4.56
CA MET A 220 6.68 -0.97 4.49
C MET A 220 8.18 -1.23 4.70
N PRO A 221 8.81 -2.11 3.91
CA PRO A 221 10.21 -2.52 4.13
C PRO A 221 11.21 -1.37 4.02
N PHE A 222 10.89 -0.31 3.28
CA PHE A 222 11.76 0.84 3.03
C PHE A 222 11.41 2.06 3.88
N LEU A 223 10.51 1.93 4.87
CA LEU A 223 10.03 3.02 5.72
C LEU A 223 11.15 3.89 6.32
N PHE A 224 12.25 3.26 6.75
CA PHE A 224 13.36 3.95 7.40
C PHE A 224 14.49 4.37 6.44
N ASN A 225 14.37 4.13 5.13
CA ASN A 225 15.43 4.46 4.17
C ASN A 225 15.72 5.97 4.12
N GLY A 226 14.71 6.82 4.33
CA GLY A 226 14.90 8.27 4.42
C GLY A 226 15.87 8.70 5.53
N LEU A 227 16.01 7.89 6.59
CA LEU A 227 17.01 8.13 7.63
C LEU A 227 18.44 7.88 7.12
N ASN A 228 18.65 7.00 6.14
CA ASN A 228 19.99 6.75 5.60
C ASN A 228 20.56 8.05 5.02
N ALA A 229 19.84 8.69 4.11
CA ALA A 229 20.25 9.96 3.52
C ALA A 229 20.41 11.06 4.59
N LEU A 230 19.48 11.15 5.54
CA LEU A 230 19.54 12.13 6.62
C LEU A 230 20.82 11.98 7.48
N PHE A 231 21.23 10.74 7.78
CA PHE A 231 22.38 10.47 8.63
C PHE A 231 23.71 10.35 7.89
N GLU A 232 23.71 10.05 6.59
CA GLU A 232 24.92 10.05 5.77
C GLU A 232 25.58 11.43 5.67
N HIS A 233 24.80 12.52 5.83
CA HIS A 233 25.35 13.87 5.96
C HIS A 233 26.33 14.03 7.14
N PHE A 234 26.27 13.19 8.18
CA PHE A 234 27.24 13.22 9.28
C PHE A 234 28.53 12.47 8.94
N LEU A 235 28.52 11.56 7.95
CA LEU A 235 29.69 10.79 7.54
C LEU A 235 30.58 11.54 6.56
N PHE A 236 30.00 12.44 5.76
CA PHE A 236 30.71 13.14 4.70
C PHE A 236 30.70 14.65 4.94
N SER A 237 31.88 15.27 4.83
CA SER A 237 31.96 16.73 4.80
C SER A 237 31.23 17.26 3.57
N LYS A 238 30.55 18.41 3.70
CA LYS A 238 29.95 19.15 2.56
C LYS A 238 30.94 19.43 1.42
N ASN A 239 32.25 19.39 1.72
CA ASN A 239 33.34 19.62 0.77
C ASN A 239 33.83 18.33 0.08
N LEU A 240 33.44 17.14 0.57
CA LEU A 240 33.78 15.84 0.02
C LEU A 240 32.58 15.30 -0.76
N ASP A 241 32.41 15.81 -1.98
CA ASP A 241 31.52 15.23 -2.97
C ASP A 241 32.37 14.32 -3.88
N PHE A 242 32.32 13.02 -3.64
CA PHE A 242 33.06 12.01 -4.41
C PHE A 242 32.52 11.85 -5.84
N THR A 243 31.39 12.47 -6.18
CA THR A 243 30.86 12.53 -7.55
C THR A 243 31.43 13.68 -8.37
N LYS A 244 32.20 14.59 -7.75
CA LYS A 244 32.88 15.68 -8.46
C LYS A 244 34.13 15.17 -9.17
N HIS A 245 34.05 15.05 -10.49
CA HIS A 245 35.25 15.07 -11.32
C HIS A 245 35.81 16.50 -11.35
N LYS A 246 37.14 16.62 -11.49
CA LYS A 246 37.95 17.85 -11.38
C LYS A 246 37.54 19.01 -12.33
N ASN A 247 36.48 18.84 -13.14
CA ASN A 247 36.00 19.77 -14.15
C ASN A 247 34.54 20.23 -13.98
N ASP A 248 33.79 19.78 -12.97
CA ASP A 248 32.41 20.24 -12.78
C ASP A 248 32.37 21.66 -12.18
N GLN A 249 31.95 22.63 -12.98
CA GLN A 249 31.80 24.02 -12.58
C GLN A 249 30.68 24.21 -11.55
N LEU A 250 30.91 25.18 -10.67
CA LEU A 250 30.14 25.51 -9.49
C LEU A 250 28.80 26.19 -9.86
N GLY A 251 27.75 25.40 -10.04
CA GLY A 251 26.36 25.86 -9.93
C GLY A 251 25.67 25.10 -8.79
N PRO A 252 24.70 25.70 -8.06
CA PRO A 252 23.81 24.89 -7.24
C PRO A 252 23.13 23.90 -8.19
N LYS A 253 23.36 22.59 -8.00
CA LYS A 253 22.59 21.57 -8.73
C LYS A 253 21.12 21.88 -8.44
N LEU A 254 20.39 22.41 -9.43
CA LEU A 254 18.96 22.61 -9.34
C LEU A 254 18.36 21.25 -8.99
N VAL A 255 17.78 21.14 -7.79
CA VAL A 255 17.13 19.92 -7.33
C VAL A 255 16.03 19.62 -8.34
N GLN A 256 16.17 18.55 -9.10
CA GLN A 256 15.14 18.13 -10.04
C GLN A 256 13.86 17.87 -9.24
N PRO A 257 12.71 18.40 -9.70
CA PRO A 257 11.46 18.20 -8.98
C PRO A 257 11.14 16.70 -8.88
N LEU A 258 10.60 16.27 -7.74
CA LEU A 258 10.30 14.86 -7.50
C LEU A 258 9.32 14.28 -8.50
N LEU A 259 8.40 15.13 -8.94
CA LEU A 259 7.42 14.90 -9.98
C LEU A 259 7.54 16.06 -10.98
N ASN A 260 7.69 15.74 -12.26
CA ASN A 260 7.69 16.76 -13.32
C ASN A 260 6.28 17.32 -13.55
N GLU A 261 5.27 16.47 -13.37
CA GLU A 261 3.84 16.77 -13.54
C GLU A 261 3.12 16.37 -12.25
N SER A 262 2.20 17.20 -11.78
CA SER A 262 1.31 16.87 -10.65
C SER A 262 0.02 16.27 -11.17
N GLY A 263 -0.38 15.11 -10.65
CA GLY A 263 -1.70 14.54 -10.90
C GLY A 263 -2.76 15.08 -9.93
N SER A 264 -4.01 14.72 -10.21
CA SER A 264 -5.16 14.90 -9.33
C SER A 264 -5.10 13.97 -8.11
N ILE A 265 -4.58 12.74 -8.28
CA ILE A 265 -4.32 11.79 -7.19
C ILE A 265 -2.87 11.89 -6.75
N MET A 266 -1.91 11.63 -7.64
CA MET A 266 -0.50 11.54 -7.28
C MET A 266 0.09 12.92 -6.93
N ASN A 267 0.59 13.02 -5.69
CA ASN A 267 1.32 14.17 -5.19
C ASN A 267 2.67 13.73 -4.60
N PRO A 268 3.61 14.66 -4.32
CA PRO A 268 4.93 14.30 -3.80
C PRO A 268 4.90 13.52 -2.47
N ILE A 269 3.88 13.74 -1.63
CA ILE A 269 3.73 13.07 -0.33
C ILE A 269 3.27 11.63 -0.53
N LEU A 270 2.32 11.38 -1.44
CA LEU A 270 1.87 10.03 -1.83
C LEU A 270 2.97 9.27 -2.54
N LEU A 271 3.76 9.92 -3.40
CA LEU A 271 4.96 9.29 -3.98
C LEU A 271 5.94 8.85 -2.89
N SER A 272 6.11 9.69 -1.85
CA SER A 272 6.92 9.34 -0.68
C SER A 272 6.32 8.19 0.13
N GLN A 273 4.99 8.11 0.25
CA GLN A 273 4.31 6.96 0.86
C GLN A 273 4.51 5.68 0.04
N ILE A 274 4.43 5.75 -1.30
CA ILE A 274 4.70 4.61 -2.20
C ILE A 274 6.15 4.13 -2.04
N SER A 275 7.08 5.05 -1.79
CA SER A 275 8.49 4.71 -1.57
C SER A 275 8.76 3.84 -0.32
N PHE A 276 7.78 3.71 0.58
CA PHE A 276 7.90 2.81 1.74
C PHE A 276 7.87 1.33 1.35
N PHE A 277 7.33 0.99 0.18
CA PHE A 277 7.23 -0.40 -0.29
C PHE A 277 7.77 -0.62 -1.70
N ILE A 278 7.97 0.43 -2.48
CA ILE A 278 8.72 0.42 -3.75
C ILE A 278 10.06 1.14 -3.53
N PRO A 279 11.20 0.61 -4.01
CA PRO A 279 12.48 1.28 -3.84
C PRO A 279 12.47 2.71 -4.39
N GLY A 280 12.78 3.71 -3.56
CA GLY A 280 12.81 5.13 -3.98
C GLY A 280 13.67 5.39 -5.23
N SER A 281 14.74 4.63 -5.41
CA SER A 281 15.65 4.71 -6.57
C SER A 281 14.99 4.39 -7.93
N SER A 282 13.85 3.68 -7.94
CA SER A 282 13.11 3.37 -9.16
C SER A 282 12.01 4.38 -9.48
N ILE A 283 11.53 5.15 -8.49
CA ILE A 283 10.36 6.03 -8.64
C ILE A 283 10.67 7.52 -8.54
N PHE A 284 11.58 7.96 -7.67
CA PHE A 284 11.86 9.39 -7.52
C PHE A 284 12.48 9.94 -8.82
N ARG A 285 11.88 11.02 -9.36
CA ARG A 285 12.31 11.69 -10.61
C ARG A 285 12.20 10.84 -11.88
N LYS A 286 11.67 9.62 -11.79
CA LYS A 286 11.54 8.65 -12.89
C LYS A 286 10.08 8.30 -13.17
N VAL A 287 9.15 9.10 -12.67
CA VAL A 287 7.72 8.86 -12.78
C VAL A 287 7.12 9.96 -13.64
N ARG A 288 6.30 9.56 -14.61
CA ARG A 288 5.66 10.45 -15.60
C ARG A 288 4.20 10.07 -15.77
N LEU A 289 3.32 11.05 -15.96
CA LEU A 289 1.90 10.79 -16.17
C LEU A 289 1.71 10.25 -17.58
N LEU A 290 1.07 9.08 -17.70
CA LEU A 290 0.72 8.48 -18.98
C LEU A 290 -0.75 8.71 -19.33
N TYR A 291 -1.61 8.62 -18.31
CA TYR A 291 -3.06 8.76 -18.45
C TYR A 291 -3.63 9.40 -17.19
N SER A 292 -4.53 10.37 -17.36
CA SER A 292 -5.36 10.96 -16.31
C SER A 292 -6.81 11.00 -16.77
N GLY A 293 -7.73 10.50 -15.95
CA GLY A 293 -9.17 10.53 -16.26
C GLY A 293 -9.71 11.94 -16.51
N ASP A 294 -9.17 12.95 -15.81
CA ASP A 294 -9.60 14.35 -15.95
C ASP A 294 -9.19 14.97 -17.30
N GLU A 295 -8.02 14.58 -17.83
CA GLU A 295 -7.46 15.16 -19.05
C GLU A 295 -7.80 14.32 -20.29
N ASP A 296 -7.77 13.00 -20.17
CA ASP A 296 -7.90 12.05 -21.27
C ASP A 296 -9.30 11.41 -21.36
N GLY A 297 -10.17 11.67 -20.39
CA GLY A 297 -11.54 11.18 -20.30
C GLY A 297 -11.66 9.73 -19.83
N PHE A 298 -12.78 9.41 -19.18
CA PHE A 298 -13.05 8.11 -18.57
C PHE A 298 -13.54 7.08 -19.61
N SER A 299 -12.63 6.54 -20.41
CA SER A 299 -12.97 5.48 -21.36
C SER A 299 -11.84 4.48 -21.58
N MET A 300 -12.20 3.20 -21.73
CA MET A 300 -11.24 2.12 -22.03
C MET A 300 -10.46 2.35 -23.34
N GLY A 301 -11.04 3.07 -24.30
CA GLY A 301 -10.37 3.40 -25.56
C GLY A 301 -9.24 4.42 -25.40
N SER A 302 -9.48 5.47 -24.61
CA SER A 302 -8.47 6.48 -24.29
C SER A 302 -7.34 5.87 -23.47
N PHE A 303 -7.69 5.10 -22.44
CA PHE A 303 -6.75 4.36 -21.60
C PHE A 303 -5.81 3.49 -22.43
N GLU A 304 -6.36 2.66 -23.32
CA GLU A 304 -5.57 1.76 -24.17
C GLU A 304 -4.54 2.53 -25.01
N THR A 305 -4.98 3.62 -25.67
CA THR A 305 -4.15 4.40 -26.59
C THR A 305 -2.95 5.05 -25.87
N LYS A 306 -3.15 5.50 -24.62
CA LYS A 306 -2.11 6.17 -23.83
C LYS A 306 -1.16 5.21 -23.14
N VAL A 307 -1.68 4.08 -22.64
CA VAL A 307 -0.94 3.24 -21.70
C VAL A 307 -0.25 2.03 -22.36
N PHE A 308 -0.85 1.40 -23.37
CA PHE A 308 -0.41 0.07 -23.87
C PHE A 308 0.98 0.07 -24.52
N ASN A 309 1.40 1.20 -25.07
CA ASN A 309 2.69 1.32 -25.74
C ASN A 309 3.86 1.50 -24.76
N TRP A 310 3.59 1.78 -23.49
CA TRP A 310 4.62 1.93 -22.47
C TRP A 310 5.27 0.58 -22.12
N ARG A 311 6.61 0.54 -22.09
CA ARG A 311 7.39 -0.70 -21.95
C ARG A 311 8.11 -0.87 -20.62
N ALA A 312 7.99 0.11 -19.73
CA ALA A 312 8.56 0.05 -18.40
C ALA A 312 7.44 -0.18 -17.36
N PRO A 313 7.75 -0.40 -16.08
CA PRO A 313 6.72 -0.59 -15.07
C PRO A 313 5.76 0.61 -14.99
N THR A 314 4.54 0.36 -14.52
CA THR A 314 3.51 1.39 -14.34
C THR A 314 2.91 1.31 -12.94
N ILE A 315 2.58 2.47 -12.36
CA ILE A 315 1.75 2.59 -11.17
C ILE A 315 0.37 3.04 -11.64
N PHE A 316 -0.62 2.16 -11.49
CA PHE A 316 -2.03 2.48 -11.63
C PHE A 316 -2.56 3.01 -10.30
N LEU A 317 -3.29 4.12 -10.30
CA LEU A 317 -3.96 4.68 -9.14
C LEU A 317 -5.44 4.92 -9.46
N VAL A 318 -6.30 4.64 -8.49
CA VAL A 318 -7.72 4.97 -8.54
C VAL A 318 -8.13 5.58 -7.20
N SER A 319 -8.83 6.70 -7.27
CA SER A 319 -9.38 7.40 -6.11
C SER A 319 -10.89 7.48 -6.23
N GLY A 320 -11.60 7.29 -5.11
CA GLY A 320 -13.04 7.33 -5.10
C GLY A 320 -13.65 7.54 -3.72
N THR A 321 -14.94 7.82 -3.69
CA THR A 321 -15.73 7.97 -2.46
C THR A 321 -16.49 6.69 -2.17
N ARG A 322 -16.40 6.19 -0.93
CA ARG A 322 -17.11 4.98 -0.51
C ARG A 322 -18.62 5.14 -0.71
N ILE A 323 -19.25 4.10 -1.28
CA ILE A 323 -20.71 3.97 -1.36
C ILE A 323 -21.18 3.31 -0.07
N SER A 324 -22.14 3.92 0.61
CA SER A 324 -22.63 3.39 1.89
C SER A 324 -23.56 2.18 1.72
N ASP A 325 -23.58 1.28 2.70
CA ASP A 325 -24.46 0.09 2.72
C ASP A 325 -25.94 0.43 2.52
N GLN A 326 -26.38 1.60 3.03
CA GLN A 326 -27.75 2.08 2.86
C GLN A 326 -28.06 2.38 1.39
N GLU A 327 -27.14 3.03 0.68
CA GLU A 327 -27.31 3.36 -0.74
C GLU A 327 -27.30 2.12 -1.63
N ILE A 328 -26.50 1.12 -1.24
CA ILE A 328 -26.46 -0.20 -1.90
C ILE A 328 -27.82 -0.91 -1.77
N GLN A 329 -28.41 -0.88 -0.58
CA GLN A 329 -29.69 -1.55 -0.29
C GLN A 329 -30.90 -0.85 -0.91
N THR A 330 -30.90 0.49 -1.00
CA THR A 330 -32.03 1.25 -1.55
C THR A 330 -32.04 1.34 -3.08
N GLY A 331 -30.96 0.94 -3.74
CA GLY A 331 -30.89 0.78 -5.21
C GLY A 331 -31.19 2.04 -6.03
N THR A 332 -31.02 3.22 -5.44
CA THR A 332 -31.60 4.48 -5.95
C THR A 332 -30.66 5.25 -6.90
N LYS A 333 -29.43 4.76 -7.14
CA LYS A 333 -28.36 5.44 -7.90
C LYS A 333 -27.97 4.68 -9.19
N PRO A 334 -27.31 5.35 -10.17
CA PRO A 334 -26.78 4.75 -11.40
C PRO A 334 -25.83 3.55 -11.19
N SER A 335 -25.35 3.32 -9.97
CA SER A 335 -24.56 2.16 -9.58
C SER A 335 -25.25 0.81 -9.82
N SER A 336 -26.59 0.77 -9.92
CA SER A 336 -27.39 -0.46 -10.05
C SER A 336 -26.91 -1.43 -11.15
N ALA A 337 -26.45 -0.92 -12.31
CA ALA A 337 -25.96 -1.76 -13.40
C ALA A 337 -24.62 -2.44 -13.05
N PHE A 338 -23.69 -1.70 -12.44
CA PHE A 338 -22.42 -2.24 -11.95
C PHE A 338 -22.64 -3.21 -10.78
N LEU A 339 -23.50 -2.86 -9.84
CA LEU A 339 -23.83 -3.73 -8.70
C LEU A 339 -24.47 -5.06 -9.16
N ALA A 340 -25.29 -5.02 -10.21
CA ALA A 340 -25.85 -6.23 -10.82
C ALA A 340 -24.78 -7.10 -11.55
N SER A 341 -23.66 -6.50 -11.95
CA SER A 341 -22.52 -7.22 -12.54
C SER A 341 -21.64 -7.88 -11.49
N LEU A 342 -21.76 -7.51 -10.22
CA LEU A 342 -20.98 -8.10 -9.13
C LEU A 342 -21.80 -9.19 -8.40
N PRO A 343 -21.13 -10.16 -7.76
CA PRO A 343 -21.77 -10.98 -6.74
C PRO A 343 -22.38 -10.08 -5.65
N SER A 344 -23.51 -10.49 -5.07
CA SER A 344 -24.12 -9.77 -3.94
C SER A 344 -23.10 -9.52 -2.84
N MET A 345 -23.12 -8.34 -2.22
CA MET A 345 -22.20 -7.96 -1.15
C MET A 345 -22.19 -9.05 -0.07
N ARG A 346 -21.01 -9.66 0.16
CA ARG A 346 -20.85 -10.79 1.09
C ARG A 346 -20.31 -10.37 2.44
N PHE A 347 -19.62 -9.24 2.49
CA PHE A 347 -18.83 -8.79 3.64
C PHE A 347 -19.12 -7.33 3.97
N PRO A 348 -19.01 -6.92 5.24
CA PRO A 348 -19.19 -5.53 5.65
C PRO A 348 -18.09 -4.61 5.10
N CYS A 349 -18.32 -3.30 5.19
CA CYS A 349 -17.30 -2.29 4.89
C CYS A 349 -16.08 -2.41 5.83
N GLY A 350 -14.89 -2.12 5.30
CA GLY A 350 -13.62 -2.22 6.05
C GLY A 350 -13.36 -1.10 7.06
N SER A 351 -14.21 -0.06 7.09
CA SER A 351 -14.14 1.08 8.00
C SER A 351 -15.54 1.68 8.23
N ASN A 352 -15.73 2.33 9.37
CA ASN A 352 -17.01 2.87 9.83
C ASN A 352 -17.34 4.27 9.29
N HIS A 353 -16.44 4.90 8.52
CA HIS A 353 -16.64 6.26 8.02
C HIS A 353 -17.36 6.29 6.66
N LYS A 354 -18.48 7.02 6.58
CA LYS A 354 -19.34 7.06 5.38
C LYS A 354 -18.76 7.88 4.22
N ASP A 355 -18.06 8.97 4.49
CA ASP A 355 -17.55 9.92 3.47
C ASP A 355 -16.03 9.79 3.28
N GLU A 356 -15.52 8.56 3.34
CA GLU A 356 -14.09 8.30 3.31
C GLU A 356 -13.58 8.16 1.88
N THR A 357 -12.53 8.92 1.53
CA THR A 357 -11.84 8.80 0.24
C THR A 357 -10.93 7.58 0.26
N LEU A 358 -11.19 6.66 -0.66
CA LEU A 358 -10.41 5.46 -0.88
C LEU A 358 -9.40 5.73 -1.99
N ILE A 359 -8.14 5.35 -1.76
CA ILE A 359 -7.10 5.40 -2.78
C ILE A 359 -6.48 4.01 -2.87
N PHE A 360 -6.70 3.35 -4.00
CA PHE A 360 -6.10 2.07 -4.34
C PHE A 360 -5.09 2.25 -5.47
N GLY A 361 -4.16 1.32 -5.55
CA GLY A 361 -3.23 1.29 -6.67
C GLY A 361 -2.65 -0.08 -6.93
N VAL A 362 -2.07 -0.21 -8.12
CA VAL A 362 -1.38 -1.42 -8.56
C VAL A 362 -0.06 -1.04 -9.20
N TYR A 363 1.01 -1.68 -8.75
CA TYR A 363 2.30 -1.63 -9.43
C TYR A 363 2.41 -2.82 -10.38
N LEU A 364 2.55 -2.54 -11.67
CA LEU A 364 2.70 -3.55 -12.72
C LEU A 364 4.07 -3.40 -13.37
N THR A 365 4.83 -4.47 -13.44
CA THR A 365 6.12 -4.49 -14.17
C THR A 365 5.95 -4.91 -15.63
N GLN A 366 4.89 -5.64 -15.96
CA GLN A 366 4.58 -6.03 -17.32
C GLN A 366 3.79 -4.93 -18.06
N PRO A 367 4.04 -4.74 -19.38
CA PRO A 367 3.24 -3.85 -20.21
C PRO A 367 1.77 -4.27 -20.25
N TRP A 368 0.90 -3.28 -20.40
CA TRP A 368 -0.53 -3.49 -20.53
C TRP A 368 -0.86 -4.18 -21.86
N LYS A 369 -1.84 -5.09 -21.82
CA LYS A 369 -2.33 -5.82 -22.98
C LYS A 369 -3.79 -6.23 -22.80
N HIS A 370 -4.47 -6.50 -23.90
CA HIS A 370 -5.79 -7.11 -23.86
C HIS A 370 -5.71 -8.53 -23.33
N THR A 371 -6.60 -8.84 -22.39
CA THR A 371 -6.75 -10.18 -21.84
C THR A 371 -7.85 -10.93 -22.56
N TYR A 372 -7.46 -11.93 -23.35
CA TYR A 372 -8.42 -12.83 -24.01
C TYR A 372 -8.73 -14.08 -23.18
N ARG A 373 -7.70 -14.71 -22.60
CA ARG A 373 -7.83 -15.96 -21.84
C ARG A 373 -7.00 -15.98 -20.56
N GLU A 374 -5.81 -15.40 -20.60
CA GLU A 374 -4.85 -15.43 -19.49
C GLU A 374 -4.55 -14.02 -19.00
N CYS A 375 -4.66 -13.83 -17.69
CA CYS A 375 -4.27 -12.60 -17.02
C CYS A 375 -2.78 -12.29 -17.21
N PHE A 376 -2.42 -11.02 -17.07
CA PHE A 376 -1.05 -10.54 -17.17
C PHE A 376 -0.56 -9.97 -15.83
N GLY A 377 0.75 -9.77 -15.72
CA GLY A 377 1.41 -9.50 -14.46
C GLY A 377 2.33 -10.66 -14.04
N ASN A 378 3.09 -10.42 -12.97
CA ASN A 378 4.07 -11.38 -12.46
C ASN A 378 4.18 -11.30 -10.93
N GLU A 379 5.17 -12.00 -10.38
CA GLU A 379 5.47 -12.04 -8.95
C GLU A 379 6.03 -10.72 -8.39
N ASP A 380 6.18 -9.68 -9.22
CA ASP A 380 6.52 -8.33 -8.79
C ASP A 380 5.29 -7.39 -8.81
N THR A 381 4.12 -7.88 -9.25
CA THR A 381 2.88 -7.11 -9.23
C THR A 381 2.42 -6.89 -7.80
N LEU A 382 2.24 -5.65 -7.38
CA LEU A 382 1.74 -5.29 -6.06
C LEU A 382 0.38 -4.63 -6.17
N LEU A 383 -0.59 -5.10 -5.39
CA LEU A 383 -1.85 -4.40 -5.15
C LEU A 383 -1.72 -3.70 -3.80
N PHE A 384 -2.17 -2.45 -3.68
CA PHE A 384 -2.04 -1.70 -2.44
C PHE A 384 -3.18 -0.70 -2.23
N GLN A 385 -3.35 -0.31 -0.97
CA GLN A 385 -4.25 0.75 -0.53
C GLN A 385 -3.40 1.83 0.15
N LEU A 386 -3.57 3.09 -0.26
CA LEU A 386 -2.85 4.23 0.34
C LEU A 386 -3.70 4.99 1.35
N SER A 387 -5.02 5.03 1.12
CA SER A 387 -6.02 5.70 1.96
C SER A 387 -7.30 4.86 2.01
N PRO A 388 -8.01 4.82 3.15
CA PRO A 388 -7.69 5.47 4.43
C PRO A 388 -6.66 4.74 5.27
N ILE A 389 -6.44 3.45 5.02
CA ILE A 389 -5.51 2.59 5.75
C ILE A 389 -4.44 2.15 4.76
N HIS A 390 -3.18 2.40 5.08
CA HIS A 390 -2.06 1.94 4.26
C HIS A 390 -1.93 0.42 4.34
N ASP A 391 -1.98 -0.25 3.20
CA ASP A 391 -1.86 -1.71 3.14
C ASP A 391 -1.27 -2.16 1.81
N VAL A 392 -0.51 -3.25 1.83
CA VAL A 392 0.19 -3.76 0.63
C VAL A 392 -0.02 -5.26 0.54
N PHE A 393 -0.68 -5.66 -0.54
CA PHE A 393 -1.04 -7.04 -0.87
C PHE A 393 -0.01 -7.59 -1.87
N ARG A 394 0.96 -8.34 -1.33
CA ARG A 394 2.01 -8.97 -2.14
C ARG A 394 1.45 -10.10 -3.01
N PRO A 395 2.08 -10.39 -4.15
CA PRO A 395 1.62 -11.46 -5.01
C PRO A 395 1.79 -12.81 -4.33
N SER A 396 0.87 -13.69 -4.66
CA SER A 396 0.87 -15.10 -4.29
C SER A 396 1.28 -15.93 -5.50
N THR A 397 1.90 -17.08 -5.26
CA THR A 397 2.21 -18.06 -6.31
C THR A 397 1.05 -19.03 -6.56
N LEU A 398 -0.02 -18.95 -5.76
CA LEU A 398 -1.16 -19.86 -5.83
C LEU A 398 -2.05 -19.63 -7.05
N SER A 399 -2.22 -18.37 -7.47
CA SER A 399 -2.92 -18.01 -8.70
C SER A 399 -2.12 -16.95 -9.46
N ARG A 400 -2.19 -17.00 -10.79
CA ARG A 400 -1.59 -16.02 -11.71
C ARG A 400 -2.60 -15.02 -12.26
N ASP A 401 -3.77 -14.91 -11.62
CA ASP A 401 -4.84 -14.01 -11.99
C ASP A 401 -4.54 -12.55 -11.54
N TYR A 402 -3.36 -12.02 -11.90
CA TYR A 402 -2.86 -10.75 -11.36
C TYR A 402 -3.61 -9.54 -11.91
N ALA A 403 -3.67 -9.37 -13.24
CA ALA A 403 -4.34 -8.25 -13.89
C ALA A 403 -5.06 -8.67 -15.17
N TRP A 404 -6.21 -8.04 -15.41
CA TRP A 404 -7.09 -8.28 -16.52
C TRP A 404 -7.60 -6.96 -17.08
N PHE A 405 -7.52 -6.82 -18.41
CA PHE A 405 -8.08 -5.70 -19.15
C PHE A 405 -8.86 -6.27 -20.32
N ALA A 406 -10.17 -6.00 -20.39
CA ALA A 406 -10.94 -6.31 -21.59
C ALA A 406 -12.03 -5.30 -21.84
N LYS A 407 -12.29 -5.04 -23.13
CA LYS A 407 -13.45 -4.25 -23.56
C LYS A 407 -14.69 -5.14 -23.64
N PRO A 408 -15.89 -4.57 -23.42
CA PRO A 408 -17.14 -5.28 -23.64
C PRO A 408 -17.18 -5.86 -25.07
N SER A 409 -17.59 -7.12 -25.19
CA SER A 409 -17.62 -7.85 -26.47
C SER A 409 -18.80 -8.83 -26.49
N THR A 410 -19.14 -9.37 -27.65
CA THR A 410 -20.15 -10.44 -27.75
C THR A 410 -19.79 -11.67 -26.90
N ALA A 411 -18.50 -11.86 -26.61
CA ALA A 411 -17.98 -12.91 -25.73
C ALA A 411 -18.09 -12.59 -24.23
N TYR A 412 -18.11 -11.30 -23.85
CA TYR A 412 -18.05 -10.82 -22.47
C TYR A 412 -19.02 -9.65 -22.31
N SER A 413 -20.12 -9.89 -21.60
CA SER A 413 -21.15 -8.86 -21.37
C SER A 413 -20.68 -7.69 -20.52
N PHE A 414 -19.55 -7.85 -19.80
CA PHE A 414 -18.92 -6.83 -18.98
C PHE A 414 -17.47 -6.65 -19.42
N GLY A 415 -17.04 -5.39 -19.52
CA GLY A 415 -15.64 -5.01 -19.70
C GLY A 415 -15.09 -4.36 -18.42
N GLY A 416 -13.87 -3.86 -18.50
CA GLY A 416 -13.24 -3.08 -17.44
C GLY A 416 -11.82 -3.53 -17.14
N ILE A 417 -11.33 -3.08 -15.99
CA ILE A 417 -10.01 -3.43 -15.45
C ILE A 417 -10.22 -4.16 -14.14
N SER A 418 -9.59 -5.31 -13.97
CA SER A 418 -9.59 -6.01 -12.69
C SER A 418 -8.23 -6.56 -12.33
N PHE A 419 -7.99 -6.67 -11.03
CA PHE A 419 -6.77 -7.17 -10.44
C PHE A 419 -7.13 -8.21 -9.39
N GLY A 420 -6.50 -9.38 -9.44
CA GLY A 420 -6.80 -10.48 -8.52
C GLY A 420 -8.10 -11.23 -8.84
N CYS A 421 -8.78 -10.87 -9.93
CA CYS A 421 -9.97 -11.55 -10.42
C CYS A 421 -9.60 -12.58 -11.49
N PRO A 422 -10.13 -13.82 -11.42
CA PRO A 422 -9.96 -14.78 -12.50
C PRO A 422 -10.67 -14.29 -13.78
N PRO A 423 -10.17 -14.67 -14.97
CA PRO A 423 -10.80 -14.26 -16.22
C PRO A 423 -12.20 -14.90 -16.35
N PRO A 424 -13.20 -14.18 -16.88
CA PRO A 424 -14.54 -14.72 -17.05
C PRO A 424 -14.53 -15.94 -17.96
N LYS A 425 -15.04 -17.07 -17.44
CA LYS A 425 -15.18 -18.31 -18.21
C LYS A 425 -16.49 -18.28 -19.01
N GLN A 426 -16.40 -18.42 -20.33
CA GLN A 426 -17.57 -18.67 -21.17
C GLN A 426 -18.20 -20.01 -20.76
N THR A 427 -19.35 -19.96 -20.09
CA THR A 427 -20.12 -21.17 -19.76
C THR A 427 -21.40 -21.18 -20.59
N GLN A 428 -21.66 -22.33 -21.24
CA GLN A 428 -22.84 -22.59 -22.08
C GLN A 428 -24.19 -22.44 -21.33
N ALA A 429 -24.15 -22.30 -20.00
CA ALA A 429 -25.31 -22.13 -19.13
C ALA A 429 -25.69 -20.64 -18.88
N SER A 430 -24.87 -19.66 -19.25
CA SER A 430 -25.10 -18.26 -18.88
C SER A 430 -25.93 -17.51 -19.95
N ARG A 431 -27.26 -17.72 -19.95
CA ARG A 431 -28.22 -16.78 -20.57
C ARG A 431 -28.56 -15.59 -19.66
N ARG A 432 -27.96 -15.51 -18.48
CA ARG A 432 -27.98 -14.33 -17.60
C ARG A 432 -26.66 -13.59 -17.80
N ALA A 433 -26.70 -12.25 -17.76
CA ALA A 433 -25.50 -11.43 -17.74
C ALA A 433 -24.54 -12.01 -16.69
N GLY A 434 -23.36 -12.45 -17.12
CA GLY A 434 -22.38 -13.06 -16.23
C GLY A 434 -21.91 -12.05 -15.19
N THR A 435 -21.71 -12.48 -13.96
CA THR A 435 -21.08 -11.64 -12.93
C THR A 435 -19.56 -11.65 -13.08
N ILE A 436 -18.90 -10.56 -12.69
CA ILE A 436 -17.45 -10.50 -12.56
C ILE A 436 -17.06 -11.46 -11.42
N PRO A 437 -16.27 -12.51 -11.68
CA PRO A 437 -15.82 -13.38 -10.61
C PRO A 437 -14.80 -12.65 -9.75
N LEU A 438 -15.11 -12.41 -8.48
CA LEU A 438 -14.22 -11.76 -7.54
C LEU A 438 -13.27 -12.77 -6.90
N GLY A 439 -11.98 -12.44 -6.84
CA GLY A 439 -10.98 -13.21 -6.11
C GLY A 439 -11.02 -12.91 -4.59
N PRO A 440 -10.26 -13.66 -3.77
CA PRO A 440 -10.17 -13.39 -2.33
C PRO A 440 -9.67 -11.97 -2.04
N ILE A 441 -8.58 -11.57 -2.70
CA ILE A 441 -8.02 -10.23 -2.65
C ILE A 441 -8.07 -9.67 -4.06
N SER A 442 -9.02 -8.77 -4.35
CA SER A 442 -9.24 -8.28 -5.71
C SER A 442 -9.78 -6.86 -5.78
N LEU A 443 -9.40 -6.16 -6.84
CA LEU A 443 -9.91 -4.84 -7.21
C LEU A 443 -10.53 -4.92 -8.60
N ALA A 444 -11.82 -4.62 -8.73
CA ALA A 444 -12.54 -4.63 -10.00
C ALA A 444 -13.12 -3.23 -10.29
N LEU A 445 -12.89 -2.74 -11.50
CA LEU A 445 -13.40 -1.47 -12.02
C LEU A 445 -14.25 -1.75 -13.26
N ASP A 446 -15.30 -0.97 -13.45
CA ASP A 446 -16.13 -1.03 -14.64
C ASP A 446 -15.43 -0.47 -15.90
N ASP A 447 -16.08 -0.60 -17.05
CA ASP A 447 -15.56 -0.12 -18.35
C ASP A 447 -15.70 1.39 -18.54
N SER A 448 -16.58 2.04 -17.76
CA SER A 448 -16.78 3.48 -17.79
C SER A 448 -15.92 4.21 -16.74
N PHE A 449 -15.19 3.48 -15.90
CA PHE A 449 -14.43 4.01 -14.76
C PHE A 449 -15.29 4.89 -13.84
N GLU A 450 -16.55 4.52 -13.64
CA GLU A 450 -17.47 5.19 -12.72
C GLU A 450 -17.48 4.50 -11.35
N PHE A 451 -17.29 3.19 -11.30
CA PHE A 451 -17.45 2.41 -10.08
C PHE A 451 -16.37 1.34 -9.89
N GLY A 452 -16.02 1.14 -8.63
CA GLY A 452 -15.03 0.16 -8.22
C GLY A 452 -15.50 -0.69 -7.05
N CYS A 453 -14.96 -1.90 -6.99
CA CYS A 453 -15.15 -2.83 -5.90
C CYS A 453 -13.81 -3.44 -5.47
N PHE A 454 -13.44 -3.24 -4.22
CA PHE A 454 -12.34 -3.93 -3.57
C PHE A 454 -12.89 -5.03 -2.66
N THR A 455 -12.33 -6.23 -2.75
CA THR A 455 -12.70 -7.38 -1.92
C THR A 455 -11.47 -7.85 -1.16
N HIS A 456 -11.61 -8.00 0.15
CA HIS A 456 -10.61 -8.58 1.03
C HIS A 456 -11.23 -9.72 1.81
N GLN A 457 -10.95 -10.95 1.38
CA GLN A 457 -11.35 -12.17 2.05
C GLN A 457 -10.12 -12.80 2.70
N PHE A 458 -10.00 -12.62 4.01
CA PHE A 458 -8.97 -13.21 4.85
C PHE A 458 -9.24 -14.71 5.09
N THR A 459 -10.50 -15.11 5.25
CA THR A 459 -10.89 -16.46 5.68
C THR A 459 -10.69 -17.56 4.64
N SER A 460 -10.85 -17.25 3.35
CA SER A 460 -10.78 -18.27 2.29
C SER A 460 -9.38 -18.80 2.04
N GLY A 461 -8.35 -18.00 2.36
CA GLY A 461 -6.96 -18.29 2.04
C GLY A 461 -6.70 -18.34 0.52
N GLY A 462 -5.62 -17.70 0.06
CA GLY A 462 -5.18 -17.82 -1.33
C GLY A 462 -5.64 -16.69 -2.27
N GLY A 463 -5.63 -16.97 -3.58
CA GLY A 463 -5.79 -15.97 -4.64
C GLY A 463 -4.46 -15.52 -5.27
N ALA A 464 -4.53 -14.50 -6.13
CA ALA A 464 -3.36 -13.93 -6.80
C ALA A 464 -2.54 -13.00 -5.88
N PHE A 465 -3.16 -12.46 -4.83
CA PHE A 465 -2.51 -11.64 -3.82
C PHE A 465 -2.71 -12.24 -2.43
N ARG A 466 -1.77 -11.98 -1.52
CA ARG A 466 -1.83 -12.39 -0.11
C ARG A 466 -2.72 -11.41 0.66
N ALA A 467 -3.44 -11.93 1.65
CA ALA A 467 -4.29 -11.13 2.53
C ALA A 467 -3.46 -10.18 3.42
N SER A 468 -4.12 -9.17 3.97
CA SER A 468 -3.52 -8.18 4.86
C SER A 468 -2.94 -8.85 6.12
N VAL A 469 -1.73 -8.42 6.49
CA VAL A 469 -1.16 -8.74 7.80
C VAL A 469 -1.75 -7.87 8.92
N ALA A 470 -2.29 -6.70 8.57
CA ALA A 470 -2.81 -5.72 9.51
C ALA A 470 -4.30 -5.92 9.80
N ARG A 471 -5.10 -6.20 8.77
CA ARG A 471 -6.56 -6.37 8.83
C ARG A 471 -6.92 -7.83 8.58
N ARG A 472 -6.96 -8.62 9.66
CA ARG A 472 -7.18 -10.08 9.60
C ARG A 472 -8.68 -10.44 9.65
N PHE A 473 -9.50 -9.76 8.85
CA PHE A 473 -10.94 -9.96 8.78
C PHE A 473 -11.45 -9.77 7.34
N ASP A 474 -12.64 -10.29 7.06
CA ASP A 474 -13.26 -10.16 5.75
C ASP A 474 -13.98 -8.83 5.61
N PHE A 475 -13.73 -8.11 4.51
CA PHE A 475 -14.42 -6.85 4.20
C PHE A 475 -14.51 -6.61 2.69
N GLN A 476 -15.43 -5.73 2.30
CA GLN A 476 -15.61 -5.32 0.92
C GLN A 476 -15.84 -3.81 0.86
N GLU A 477 -15.18 -3.12 -0.07
CA GLU A 477 -15.32 -1.67 -0.24
C GLU A 477 -15.86 -1.39 -1.64
N TRP A 478 -17.04 -0.78 -1.70
CA TRP A 478 -17.66 -0.33 -2.95
C TRP A 478 -17.52 1.18 -3.01
N PHE A 479 -17.13 1.72 -4.15
CA PHE A 479 -16.83 3.14 -4.26
C PHE A 479 -17.15 3.69 -5.65
N GLU A 480 -17.53 4.96 -5.67
CA GLU A 480 -17.68 5.76 -6.88
C GLU A 480 -16.31 6.37 -7.21
N ILE A 481 -15.83 6.10 -8.42
CA ILE A 481 -14.53 6.55 -8.88
C ILE A 481 -14.61 8.04 -9.17
N THR A 482 -13.72 8.81 -8.54
CA THR A 482 -13.56 10.23 -8.83
C THR A 482 -12.48 10.42 -9.89
N ASN A 483 -11.36 9.71 -9.74
CA ASN A 483 -10.19 9.89 -10.59
C ASN A 483 -9.46 8.56 -10.84
N VAL A 484 -8.86 8.45 -12.02
CA VAL A 484 -7.97 7.35 -12.41
C VAL A 484 -6.69 7.92 -13.00
N GLU A 485 -5.54 7.42 -12.60
CA GLU A 485 -4.24 7.82 -13.12
C GLU A 485 -3.36 6.62 -13.42
N VAL A 486 -2.54 6.74 -14.46
CA VAL A 486 -1.46 5.79 -14.74
C VAL A 486 -0.16 6.53 -14.88
N TRP A 487 0.81 6.09 -14.09
CA TRP A 487 2.14 6.68 -13.99
C TRP A 487 3.18 5.70 -14.51
N GLY A 488 3.90 6.07 -15.56
CA GLY A 488 5.01 5.30 -16.11
C GLY A 488 6.25 5.46 -15.25
N CYS A 489 6.79 4.35 -14.76
CA CYS A 489 8.09 4.29 -14.08
C CYS A 489 9.16 4.01 -15.12
N GLY A 490 10.04 4.97 -15.41
CA GLY A 490 11.10 4.85 -16.39
C GLY A 490 11.95 6.12 -16.43
N GLY A 491 13.23 5.99 -16.73
CA GLY A 491 14.12 7.14 -16.88
C GLY A 491 13.84 7.93 -18.16
N ASP A 492 14.72 8.89 -18.42
CA ASP A 492 14.63 9.75 -19.61
C ASP A 492 14.81 8.96 -20.92
N GLU A 493 15.45 7.78 -20.88
CA GLU A 493 15.64 6.93 -22.05
C GLU A 493 14.34 6.26 -22.49
N GLU A 494 13.62 5.62 -21.56
CA GLU A 494 12.33 5.00 -21.87
C GLU A 494 11.32 6.04 -22.35
N ALA A 495 11.36 7.24 -21.77
CA ALA A 495 10.52 8.33 -22.20
C ALA A 495 10.87 8.90 -23.58
N LYS A 496 12.16 8.99 -23.94
CA LYS A 496 12.58 9.38 -25.30
C LYS A 496 12.11 8.35 -26.32
N ILE A 497 12.31 7.06 -26.03
CA ILE A 497 11.85 5.96 -26.88
C ILE A 497 10.33 6.03 -27.09
N GLN A 498 9.58 6.36 -26.03
CA GLN A 498 8.13 6.54 -26.13
C GLN A 498 7.76 7.76 -26.99
N ALA A 499 8.39 8.91 -26.75
CA ALA A 499 8.11 10.14 -27.48
C ALA A 499 8.41 10.00 -28.98
N GLU A 500 9.50 9.33 -29.34
CA GLU A 500 9.86 9.04 -30.74
C GLU A 500 8.81 8.15 -31.42
N ARG A 501 8.30 7.13 -30.70
CA ARG A 501 7.23 6.26 -31.20
C ARG A 501 5.91 6.98 -31.33
N TRP A 502 5.49 7.75 -30.33
CA TRP A 502 4.27 8.56 -30.43
C TRP A 502 4.36 9.58 -31.57
N ALA A 503 5.52 10.22 -31.76
CA ALA A 503 5.74 11.10 -32.90
C ALA A 503 5.70 10.35 -34.23
N TRP A 504 6.15 9.09 -34.27
CA TRP A 504 6.02 8.24 -35.45
C TRP A 504 4.56 7.83 -35.71
N GLU A 505 3.84 7.37 -34.69
CA GLU A 505 2.42 6.99 -34.78
C GLU A 505 1.53 8.18 -35.14
N ALA A 506 1.78 9.36 -34.58
CA ALA A 506 1.06 10.59 -34.91
C ALA A 506 1.28 10.98 -36.38
N ARG A 507 2.54 10.90 -36.86
CA ARG A 507 2.86 11.13 -38.29
C ARG A 507 2.20 10.09 -39.19
N GLU A 508 2.18 8.83 -38.77
CA GLU A 508 1.55 7.75 -39.53
C GLU A 508 0.01 7.86 -39.52
N ALA A 509 -0.58 8.26 -38.40
CA ALA A 509 -2.01 8.53 -38.28
C ALA A 509 -2.42 9.76 -39.09
N GLU A 510 -1.60 10.82 -39.13
CA GLU A 510 -1.81 11.96 -40.00
C GLU A 510 -1.69 11.56 -41.47
N ALA A 511 -0.71 10.71 -41.83
CA ALA A 511 -0.60 10.15 -43.18
C ALA A 511 -1.84 9.32 -43.55
N ARG A 512 -2.35 8.48 -42.66
CA ARG A 512 -3.61 7.72 -42.86
C ARG A 512 -4.82 8.66 -42.99
N ARG A 513 -4.90 9.72 -42.19
CA ARG A 513 -5.95 10.75 -42.31
C ARG A 513 -5.87 11.48 -43.65
N ARG A 514 -4.67 11.89 -44.08
CA ARG A 514 -4.45 12.54 -45.37
C ARG A 514 -4.82 11.63 -46.56
N VAL A 515 -4.56 10.32 -46.46
CA VAL A 515 -4.98 9.35 -47.48
C VAL A 515 -6.51 9.20 -47.52
N ASN A 516 -7.19 9.29 -46.38
CA ASN A 516 -8.66 9.19 -46.31
C ASN A 516 -9.38 10.51 -46.67
N LEU A 517 -8.75 11.67 -46.46
CA LEU A 517 -9.27 12.99 -46.85
C LEU A 517 -8.98 13.36 -48.32
N GLY A 518 -8.17 12.57 -49.05
CA GLY A 518 -7.72 12.87 -50.42
C GLY A 518 -8.10 11.84 -51.49
N LYS A 519 -8.99 10.88 -51.18
CA LYS A 519 -9.46 9.84 -52.12
C LYS A 519 -10.95 9.93 -52.46
N GLY A 520 -11.61 11.03 -52.12
CA GLY A 520 -12.79 11.45 -52.88
C GLY A 520 -12.27 12.09 -54.15
N ASP A 521 -12.16 11.30 -55.22
CA ASP A 521 -11.72 11.77 -56.52
C ASP A 521 -12.75 12.78 -57.04
N ILE A 522 -12.48 14.07 -56.85
CA ILE A 522 -13.37 15.18 -57.23
C ILE A 522 -13.72 15.08 -58.73
N GLU A 523 -12.83 14.49 -59.54
CA GLU A 523 -13.04 14.22 -60.95
C GLU A 523 -14.03 13.06 -61.16
N ALA A 524 -13.95 11.98 -60.38
CA ALA A 524 -14.89 10.86 -60.45
C ALA A 524 -16.28 11.22 -59.93
N ASP A 525 -16.38 12.03 -58.86
CA ASP A 525 -17.65 12.55 -58.36
C ASP A 525 -18.27 13.55 -59.36
N ARG A 526 -17.45 14.35 -60.06
CA ARG A 526 -17.91 15.23 -61.14
C ARG A 526 -18.42 14.44 -62.35
N VAL A 527 -17.73 13.38 -62.75
CA VAL A 527 -18.16 12.48 -63.85
C VAL A 527 -19.43 11.71 -63.48
N LEU A 528 -19.61 11.31 -62.22
CA LEU A 528 -20.85 10.71 -61.72
C LEU A 528 -22.02 11.70 -61.69
N LEU A 529 -21.78 12.96 -61.28
CA LEU A 529 -22.79 14.04 -61.33
C LEU A 529 -23.15 14.46 -62.76
N GLU A 530 -22.22 14.36 -63.70
CA GLU A 530 -22.44 14.61 -65.13
C GLU A 530 -23.24 13.46 -65.78
N MET A 531 -22.92 12.20 -65.46
CA MET A 531 -23.71 11.03 -65.92
C MET A 531 -25.08 10.91 -65.23
N ALA A 532 -25.23 11.43 -64.01
CA ALA A 532 -26.51 11.54 -63.30
C ALA A 532 -27.36 12.75 -63.73
N GLY A 533 -26.89 13.58 -64.67
CA GLY A 533 -27.65 14.68 -65.28
C GLY A 533 -27.86 15.92 -64.40
N LEU A 534 -27.17 16.04 -63.26
CA LEU A 534 -27.32 17.15 -62.32
C LEU A 534 -26.46 18.38 -62.67
N LEU A 535 -25.39 18.20 -63.47
CA LEU A 535 -24.51 19.26 -63.94
C LEU A 535 -24.49 19.34 -65.47
N GLY A 536 -25.63 19.64 -66.09
CA GLY A 536 -25.72 19.69 -67.56
C GLY A 536 -26.98 20.33 -68.12
N GLY A 537 -27.61 21.26 -67.38
CA GLY A 537 -28.88 21.88 -67.78
C GLY A 537 -28.74 23.31 -68.31
N HIS A 538 -28.01 23.54 -69.41
CA HIS A 538 -28.11 24.79 -70.19
C HIS A 538 -27.91 24.54 -71.69
N ARG A 539 -28.94 24.01 -72.35
CA ARG A 539 -29.23 24.27 -73.77
C ARG A 539 -30.68 23.88 -74.10
N SER A 540 -31.57 24.80 -73.79
CA SER A 540 -32.96 24.83 -74.23
C SER A 540 -33.11 25.92 -75.30
N GLY A 541 -33.74 25.57 -76.43
CA GLY A 541 -34.59 26.49 -77.19
C GLY A 541 -34.01 27.12 -78.46
N GLY A 542 -34.00 26.38 -79.56
CA GLY A 542 -33.88 26.94 -80.91
C GLY A 542 -34.81 26.21 -81.87
N SER A 543 -36.04 26.71 -82.01
CA SER A 543 -37.01 26.28 -83.03
C SER A 543 -37.15 27.40 -84.06
N MET A 544 -36.71 27.12 -85.29
CA MET A 544 -37.18 27.73 -86.53
C MET A 544 -36.93 26.72 -87.66
N GLY A 545 -37.97 26.43 -88.43
CA GLY A 545 -37.91 25.59 -89.64
C GLY A 545 -39.02 24.55 -89.68
#